data_AF-A0A1F5NCB0-F1
#
_entry.id   AF-A0A1F5NCB0-F1
#
_cell.length_a   1.000
_cell.length_b   1.000
_cell.length_c   1.000
_cell.angle_alpha   90.00
_cell.angle_beta   90.00
_cell.angle_gamma   90.00
#
_symmetry.space_group_name_H-M   'P 1'
#
loop_
_entity.id
_entity.type
_entity.pdbx_description
1 polymer ?
#
loop_
_entity_poly.entity_id
_entity_poly.type
_entity_poly.pdbx_seq_one_letter_code
_entity_poly.pdbx_strand_id
1 'polypeptide(L)'
;MIDGMKELQAVLGVPEEITFGLGWNEANHLLHVVGTWAKVCEALRKQKKEEVIALLPLLFRRLLIFANMVGVDLEEAVWHKYPGLCPSCLASADCDCIRQKKTFNGKETMDGFRANLELWPKTLDGWQDMFGRIYGKVNKLVWKEMVWYHFEEEVGEVSDAYNFQLGPERLRDELADAFAWLLSFCNRMEINMARLIAAKYFRLSSYDLAAL
;
A
#
# COMPACT_ATOMS: atom_id res chain seq x y z
N MET A 1 -18.95 -7.94 5.68
CA MET A 1 -17.59 -7.42 5.97
C MET A 1 -17.12 -6.77 4.69
N ILE A 2 -16.59 -5.54 4.76
CA ILE A 2 -15.89 -4.95 3.61
C ILE A 2 -14.41 -5.19 3.90
N ASP A 3 -13.84 -6.19 3.26
CA ASP A 3 -12.48 -6.67 3.48
C ASP A 3 -11.66 -6.73 2.17
N GLY A 4 -12.32 -6.93 1.03
CA GLY A 4 -11.71 -6.89 -0.30
C GLY A 4 -11.21 -5.49 -0.71
N MET A 5 -10.10 -5.47 -1.46
CA MET A 5 -9.42 -4.23 -1.85
C MET A 5 -10.30 -3.42 -2.80
N LYS A 6 -10.99 -4.08 -3.74
CA LYS A 6 -11.91 -3.43 -4.68
C LYS A 6 -13.08 -2.75 -3.99
N GLU A 7 -13.70 -3.39 -2.99
CA GLU A 7 -14.79 -2.79 -2.21
C GLU A 7 -14.28 -1.64 -1.34
N LEU A 8 -13.11 -1.79 -0.72
CA LEU A 8 -12.48 -0.71 0.04
C LEU A 8 -12.17 0.50 -0.86
N GLN A 9 -11.66 0.27 -2.06
CA GLN A 9 -11.40 1.33 -3.04
C GLN A 9 -12.69 2.05 -3.46
N ALA A 10 -13.78 1.32 -3.67
CA ALA A 10 -15.07 1.90 -4.01
C ALA A 10 -15.65 2.77 -2.88
N VAL A 11 -15.48 2.35 -1.62
CA VAL A 11 -16.08 3.06 -0.46
C VAL A 11 -15.18 4.18 0.08
N LEU A 12 -13.87 3.93 0.20
CA LEU A 12 -12.93 4.87 0.82
C LEU A 12 -12.24 5.77 -0.20
N GLY A 13 -12.15 5.34 -1.46
CA GLY A 13 -11.53 6.09 -2.56
C GLY A 13 -12.38 7.24 -3.10
N VAL A 14 -13.43 7.64 -2.37
CA VAL A 14 -14.24 8.82 -2.69
C VAL A 14 -13.75 9.99 -1.84
N PRO A 15 -13.46 11.17 -2.43
CA PRO A 15 -13.21 12.38 -1.66
C PRO A 15 -14.36 12.68 -0.69
N GLU A 16 -14.05 13.11 0.54
CA GLU A 16 -15.08 13.68 1.41
C GLU A 16 -15.52 15.04 0.85
N GLU A 17 -16.82 15.33 0.88
CA GLU A 17 -17.33 16.69 0.69
C GLU A 17 -16.77 17.61 1.78
N ILE A 18 -16.25 18.77 1.38
CA ILE A 18 -15.40 19.60 2.22
C ILE A 18 -16.20 20.37 3.28
N THR A 19 -15.78 20.23 4.53
CA THR A 19 -15.99 21.24 5.58
C THR A 19 -15.23 22.52 5.20
N PHE A 20 -15.93 23.66 5.14
CA PHE A 20 -15.43 25.01 4.80
C PHE A 20 -15.51 25.48 3.33
N GLY A 21 -16.35 24.88 2.48
CA GLY A 21 -16.86 25.54 1.27
C GLY A 21 -15.86 25.76 0.11
N LEU A 22 -14.60 25.37 0.27
CA LEU A 22 -13.68 25.16 -0.85
C LEU A 22 -13.93 23.74 -1.35
N GLY A 23 -14.42 23.55 -2.57
CA GLY A 23 -14.63 22.20 -3.12
C GLY A 23 -13.34 21.39 -3.16
N TRP A 24 -13.47 20.05 -3.14
CA TRP A 24 -12.33 19.17 -3.29
C TRP A 24 -11.61 19.44 -4.62
N ASN A 25 -10.28 19.47 -4.60
CA ASN A 25 -9.44 19.57 -5.78
C ASN A 25 -8.10 18.85 -5.56
N GLU A 26 -7.36 18.63 -6.64
CA GLU A 26 -6.08 17.92 -6.65
C GLU A 26 -5.05 18.54 -5.71
N ALA A 27 -4.97 19.88 -5.65
CA ALA A 27 -4.03 20.58 -4.77
C ALA A 27 -4.34 20.33 -3.28
N ASN A 28 -5.61 20.31 -2.89
CA ASN A 28 -6.00 19.99 -1.52
C ASN A 28 -5.71 18.52 -1.18
N HIS A 29 -5.97 17.59 -2.12
CA HIS A 29 -5.60 16.19 -1.95
C HIS A 29 -4.10 16.03 -1.70
N LEU A 30 -3.26 16.67 -2.51
CA LEU A 30 -1.80 16.66 -2.36
C LEU A 30 -1.37 17.19 -0.98
N LEU A 31 -1.91 18.33 -0.54
CA LEU A 31 -1.59 18.90 0.78
C LEU A 31 -2.00 17.98 1.93
N HIS A 32 -3.12 17.26 1.80
CA HIS A 32 -3.50 16.25 2.77
C HIS A 32 -2.57 15.04 2.78
N VAL A 33 -2.11 14.57 1.62
CA VAL A 33 -1.12 13.48 1.52
C VAL A 33 0.18 13.90 2.19
N VAL A 34 0.79 15.01 1.73
CA VAL A 34 2.06 15.52 2.26
C VAL A 34 1.95 15.84 3.74
N GLY A 35 0.86 16.48 4.18
CA GLY A 35 0.64 16.80 5.58
C GLY A 35 0.46 15.58 6.48
N THR A 36 -0.23 14.53 6.01
CA THR A 36 -0.40 13.28 6.76
C THR A 36 0.91 12.51 6.82
N TRP A 37 1.62 12.44 5.70
CA TRP A 37 2.94 11.84 5.59
C TRP A 37 3.92 12.50 6.57
N ALA A 38 4.06 13.83 6.53
CA ALA A 38 4.97 14.55 7.41
C ALA A 38 4.72 14.25 8.90
N LYS A 39 3.45 14.06 9.28
CA LYS A 39 3.08 13.64 10.64
C LYS A 39 3.50 12.20 10.95
N VAL A 40 3.47 11.28 9.98
CA VAL A 40 4.02 9.93 10.17
C VAL A 40 5.53 9.99 10.37
N CYS A 41 6.26 10.78 9.58
CA CYS A 41 7.70 10.96 9.76
C CYS A 41 8.03 11.59 11.10
N GLU A 42 7.26 12.59 11.53
CA GLU A 42 7.41 13.20 12.86
C GLU A 42 7.17 12.16 13.97
N ALA A 43 6.09 11.38 13.86
CA ALA A 43 5.75 10.34 14.83
C ALA A 43 6.82 9.23 14.89
N LEU A 44 7.34 8.79 13.74
CA LEU A 44 8.46 7.84 13.66
C LEU A 44 9.71 8.40 14.34
N ARG A 45 10.11 9.63 13.98
CA ARG A 45 11.27 10.31 14.58
C ARG A 45 11.13 10.48 16.10
N LYS A 46 9.93 10.77 16.58
CA LYS A 46 9.60 10.90 18.01
C LYS A 46 9.25 9.56 18.69
N GLN A 47 9.32 8.44 17.95
CA GLN A 47 9.02 7.09 18.42
C GLN A 47 7.60 6.92 19.00
N LYS A 48 6.61 7.63 18.46
CA LYS A 48 5.22 7.59 18.90
C LYS A 48 4.40 6.62 18.05
N LYS A 49 4.37 5.34 18.44
CA LYS A 49 3.72 4.27 17.66
C LYS A 49 2.21 4.52 17.49
N GLU A 50 1.56 5.05 18.52
CA GLU A 50 0.12 5.31 18.55
C GLU A 50 -0.29 6.38 17.53
N GLU A 51 0.56 7.41 17.36
CA GLU A 51 0.36 8.44 16.34
C GLU A 51 0.51 7.85 14.93
N VAL A 52 1.49 6.98 14.69
CA VAL A 52 1.64 6.25 13.42
C VAL A 52 0.39 5.41 13.13
N ILE A 53 -0.09 4.65 14.11
CA ILE A 53 -1.30 3.83 14.00
C ILE A 53 -2.52 4.68 13.60
N ALA A 54 -2.68 5.87 14.20
CA ALA A 54 -3.80 6.74 13.89
C ALA A 54 -3.76 7.34 12.46
N LEU A 55 -2.56 7.47 11.88
CA LEU A 55 -2.31 8.13 10.59
C LEU A 55 -2.31 7.15 9.41
N LEU A 56 -1.90 5.91 9.58
CA LEU A 56 -1.80 4.92 8.49
C LEU A 56 -3.11 4.72 7.69
N PRO A 57 -4.30 4.60 8.32
CA PRO A 57 -5.56 4.52 7.59
C PRO A 57 -5.87 5.74 6.73
N LEU A 58 -5.43 6.94 7.15
CA LEU A 58 -5.62 8.17 6.39
C LEU A 58 -4.78 8.12 5.10
N LEU A 59 -3.52 7.69 5.19
CA LEU A 59 -2.65 7.55 4.02
C LEU A 59 -3.17 6.48 3.06
N PHE A 60 -3.56 5.32 3.56
CA PHE A 60 -4.14 4.28 2.72
C PHE A 60 -5.39 4.78 1.98
N ARG A 61 -6.31 5.46 2.69
CA ARG A 61 -7.46 6.08 2.06
C ARG A 61 -7.06 7.08 0.97
N ARG A 62 -6.03 7.90 1.20
CA ARG A 62 -5.57 8.86 0.20
C ARG A 62 -4.99 8.19 -1.05
N LEU A 63 -4.27 7.08 -0.88
CA LEU A 63 -3.82 6.26 -2.01
C LEU A 63 -5.01 5.75 -2.85
N LEU A 64 -6.07 5.27 -2.20
CA LEU A 64 -7.29 4.81 -2.88
C LEU A 64 -8.01 5.95 -3.62
N ILE A 65 -8.09 7.14 -3.01
CA ILE A 65 -8.67 8.32 -3.66
C ILE A 65 -7.87 8.66 -4.92
N PHE A 66 -6.55 8.70 -4.81
CA PHE A 66 -5.70 9.00 -5.97
C PHE A 66 -5.86 7.94 -7.07
N ALA A 67 -5.84 6.65 -6.73
CA ALA A 67 -6.06 5.56 -7.69
C ALA A 67 -7.39 5.72 -8.46
N ASN A 68 -8.48 6.08 -7.77
CA ASN A 68 -9.76 6.37 -8.41
C ASN A 68 -9.70 7.59 -9.32
N MET A 69 -9.04 8.68 -8.91
CA MET A 69 -8.90 9.88 -9.73
C MET A 69 -8.20 9.60 -11.06
N VAL A 70 -7.20 8.72 -11.05
CA VAL A 70 -6.43 8.36 -12.25
C VAL A 70 -6.99 7.14 -12.97
N GLY A 71 -8.14 6.60 -12.54
CA GLY A 71 -8.82 5.48 -13.20
C GLY A 71 -8.07 4.14 -13.07
N VAL A 72 -7.32 3.93 -12.00
CA VAL A 72 -6.57 2.70 -11.72
C VAL A 72 -7.33 1.84 -10.74
N ASP A 73 -7.66 0.60 -11.12
CA ASP A 73 -8.05 -0.45 -10.18
C ASP A 73 -6.79 -0.93 -9.46
N LEU A 74 -6.67 -0.61 -8.17
CA LEU A 74 -5.45 -0.88 -7.41
C LEU A 74 -5.28 -2.39 -7.16
N GLU A 75 -6.37 -3.13 -7.01
CA GLU A 75 -6.32 -4.58 -6.78
C GLU A 75 -5.76 -5.29 -8.02
N GLU A 76 -6.27 -4.92 -9.19
CA GLU A 76 -5.80 -5.46 -10.47
C GLU A 76 -4.36 -5.05 -10.76
N ALA A 77 -3.98 -3.79 -10.50
CA ALA A 77 -2.61 -3.31 -10.67
C ALA A 77 -1.61 -4.07 -9.78
N VAL A 78 -1.96 -4.25 -8.50
CA VAL A 78 -1.11 -4.98 -7.54
C VAL A 78 -1.03 -6.45 -7.93
N TRP A 79 -2.13 -7.10 -8.33
CA TRP A 79 -2.08 -8.49 -8.79
C TRP A 79 -1.21 -8.66 -10.04
N HIS A 80 -1.31 -7.72 -10.98
CA HIS A 80 -0.53 -7.78 -12.22
C HIS A 80 0.98 -7.77 -11.95
N LYS A 81 1.42 -6.95 -10.99
CA LYS A 81 2.84 -6.81 -10.61
C LYS A 81 3.28 -7.86 -9.59
N TYR A 82 2.40 -8.23 -8.66
CA TYR A 82 2.67 -9.13 -7.53
C TYR A 82 1.66 -10.30 -7.47
N PRO A 83 1.72 -11.27 -8.41
CA PRO A 83 0.82 -12.43 -8.41
C PRO A 83 1.26 -13.50 -7.38
N GLY A 84 1.53 -13.09 -6.14
CA GLY A 84 2.02 -13.96 -5.06
C GLY A 84 3.55 -14.16 -4.99
N LEU A 85 4.31 -13.42 -5.80
CA LEU A 85 5.76 -13.52 -5.97
C LEU A 85 6.44 -12.14 -5.99
N CYS A 86 7.76 -12.13 -5.76
CA CYS A 86 8.60 -10.98 -6.09
C CYS A 86 8.79 -10.85 -7.61
N PRO A 87 8.53 -9.68 -8.24
CA PRO A 87 8.66 -9.51 -9.69
C PRO A 87 10.11 -9.60 -10.19
N SER A 88 11.10 -9.37 -9.33
CA SER A 88 12.52 -9.36 -9.71
C SER A 88 13.23 -10.71 -9.58
N CYS A 89 12.69 -11.67 -8.83
CA CYS A 89 13.34 -12.98 -8.65
C CYS A 89 12.38 -14.16 -8.58
N LEU A 90 11.07 -13.89 -8.70
CA LEU A 90 10.00 -14.88 -8.64
C LEU A 90 9.95 -15.69 -7.33
N ALA A 91 10.62 -15.22 -6.28
CA ALA A 91 10.51 -15.82 -4.96
C ALA A 91 9.11 -15.60 -4.40
N SER A 92 8.47 -16.70 -3.97
CA SER A 92 7.18 -16.67 -3.27
C SER A 92 7.35 -16.40 -1.77
N ALA A 93 8.53 -16.63 -1.20
CA ALA A 93 8.79 -16.37 0.21
C ALA A 93 10.27 -16.01 0.41
N ASP A 94 10.56 -15.29 1.50
CA ASP A 94 11.93 -15.02 1.95
C ASP A 94 12.83 -14.37 0.87
N CYS A 95 12.26 -13.52 0.03
CA CYS A 95 12.99 -12.74 -0.97
C CYS A 95 14.02 -11.83 -0.29
N ASP A 96 15.21 -11.72 -0.89
CA ASP A 96 16.29 -10.85 -0.41
C ASP A 96 16.87 -9.90 -1.47
N CYS A 97 16.16 -9.70 -2.60
CA CYS A 97 16.63 -8.89 -3.72
C CYS A 97 16.99 -7.45 -3.35
N ILE A 98 16.23 -6.84 -2.43
CA ILE A 98 16.51 -5.50 -1.89
C ILE A 98 17.93 -5.41 -1.32
N ARG A 99 18.46 -6.51 -0.77
CA ARG A 99 19.82 -6.56 -0.21
C ARG A 99 20.86 -7.00 -1.24
N GLN A 100 20.53 -7.95 -2.11
CA GLN A 100 21.50 -8.58 -3.01
C GLN A 100 21.68 -7.87 -4.36
N LYS A 101 20.88 -6.85 -4.69
CA LYS A 101 20.87 -6.18 -6.02
C LYS A 101 20.81 -7.18 -7.19
N LYS A 102 20.12 -8.30 -6.99
CA LYS A 102 19.95 -9.32 -8.02
C LYS A 102 19.03 -8.76 -9.10
N THR A 103 19.55 -8.59 -10.31
CA THR A 103 18.73 -8.33 -11.49
C THR A 103 18.19 -9.65 -12.02
N PHE A 104 16.89 -9.71 -12.27
CA PHE A 104 16.23 -10.86 -12.86
C PHE A 104 16.87 -11.21 -14.21
N ASN A 105 17.07 -12.50 -14.49
CA ASN A 105 17.68 -12.96 -15.74
C ASN A 105 16.67 -13.13 -16.89
N GLY A 106 15.47 -12.53 -16.77
CA GLY A 106 14.52 -12.27 -17.86
C GLY A 106 13.87 -13.47 -18.56
N LYS A 107 14.04 -14.70 -18.06
CA LYS A 107 13.66 -15.92 -18.79
C LYS A 107 12.32 -16.54 -18.40
N GLU A 108 11.78 -16.22 -17.23
CA GLU A 108 10.51 -16.79 -16.74
C GLU A 108 9.45 -15.68 -16.69
N THR A 109 8.25 -15.97 -17.19
CA THR A 109 7.13 -15.02 -17.18
C THR A 109 6.19 -15.31 -16.00
N MET A 110 5.52 -14.28 -15.50
CA MET A 110 4.55 -14.42 -14.40
C MET A 110 3.14 -14.80 -14.88
N ASP A 111 2.94 -15.07 -16.17
CA ASP A 111 1.59 -15.21 -16.75
C ASP A 111 0.82 -16.39 -16.17
N GLY A 112 1.50 -17.50 -15.88
CA GLY A 112 0.89 -18.65 -15.19
C GLY A 112 0.45 -18.34 -13.76
N PHE A 113 1.18 -17.47 -13.05
CA PHE A 113 0.81 -17.03 -11.70
C PHE A 113 -0.37 -16.07 -11.74
N ARG A 114 -0.37 -15.12 -12.69
CA ARG A 114 -1.49 -14.19 -12.89
C ARG A 114 -2.79 -14.91 -13.22
N ALA A 115 -2.72 -16.02 -13.95
CA ALA A 115 -3.87 -16.86 -14.29
C ALA A 115 -4.39 -17.70 -13.11
N ASN A 116 -3.60 -17.89 -12.04
CA ASN A 116 -4.01 -18.66 -10.88
C ASN A 116 -4.78 -17.77 -9.87
N LEU A 117 -6.09 -17.70 -10.04
CA LEU A 117 -6.98 -16.90 -9.20
C LEU A 117 -7.13 -17.42 -7.76
N GLU A 118 -6.64 -18.63 -7.44
CA GLU A 118 -6.60 -19.14 -6.07
C GLU A 118 -5.55 -18.41 -5.22
N LEU A 119 -4.49 -17.92 -5.86
CA LEU A 119 -3.43 -17.14 -5.21
C LEU A 119 -3.82 -15.67 -5.01
N TRP A 120 -4.91 -15.21 -5.63
CA TRP A 120 -5.40 -13.83 -5.55
C TRP A 120 -5.97 -13.54 -4.15
N PRO A 121 -5.33 -12.68 -3.34
CA PRO A 121 -5.81 -12.37 -2.00
C PRO A 121 -7.19 -11.71 -2.03
N LYS A 122 -8.13 -12.25 -1.25
CA LYS A 122 -9.53 -11.77 -1.24
C LYS A 122 -9.77 -10.64 -0.25
N THR A 123 -8.80 -10.36 0.60
CA THR A 123 -8.94 -9.47 1.75
C THR A 123 -7.66 -8.65 1.94
N LEU A 124 -7.77 -7.46 2.53
CA LEU A 124 -6.62 -6.57 2.75
C LEU A 124 -5.54 -7.18 3.66
N ASP A 125 -5.94 -7.98 4.65
CA ASP A 125 -5.00 -8.77 5.46
C ASP A 125 -4.33 -9.87 4.64
N GLY A 126 -5.03 -10.52 3.70
CA GLY A 126 -4.42 -11.47 2.77
C GLY A 126 -3.35 -10.83 1.88
N TRP A 127 -3.59 -9.61 1.39
CA TRP A 127 -2.58 -8.82 0.67
C TRP A 127 -1.39 -8.49 1.57
N GLN A 128 -1.66 -8.06 2.80
CA GLN A 128 -0.61 -7.75 3.77
C GLN A 128 0.24 -8.99 4.10
N ASP A 129 -0.39 -10.15 4.30
CA ASP A 129 0.26 -11.43 4.58
C ASP A 129 1.10 -11.91 3.40
N MET A 130 0.63 -11.70 2.16
CA MET A 130 1.39 -11.99 0.95
C MET A 130 2.73 -11.23 0.95
N PHE A 131 2.71 -9.91 1.18
CA PHE A 131 3.95 -9.13 1.25
C PHE A 131 4.80 -9.48 2.47
N GLY A 132 4.18 -9.84 3.59
CA GLY A 132 4.87 -10.32 4.79
C GLY A 132 5.63 -11.62 4.53
N ARG A 133 5.03 -12.56 3.78
CA ARG A 133 5.65 -13.81 3.37
C ARG A 133 6.80 -13.59 2.39
N ILE A 134 6.62 -12.72 1.39
CA ILE A 134 7.65 -12.47 0.36
C ILE A 134 8.83 -11.70 0.95
N TYR A 135 8.58 -10.57 1.63
CA TYR A 135 9.61 -9.59 1.99
C TYR A 135 9.87 -9.45 3.49
N GLY A 136 9.05 -10.07 4.36
CA GLY A 136 9.12 -9.84 5.81
C GLY A 136 10.47 -10.18 6.44
N LYS A 137 11.14 -11.23 5.96
CA LYS A 137 12.45 -11.64 6.49
C LYS A 137 13.53 -10.60 6.26
N VAL A 138 13.65 -10.07 5.03
CA VAL A 138 14.64 -9.03 4.73
C VAL A 138 14.28 -7.70 5.38
N ASN A 139 12.99 -7.34 5.43
CA ASN A 139 12.53 -6.09 6.03
C ASN A 139 12.75 -6.05 7.56
N LYS A 140 12.72 -7.20 8.24
CA LYS A 140 13.06 -7.31 9.67
C LYS A 140 14.53 -7.02 9.97
N LEU A 141 15.42 -7.13 8.98
CA LEU A 141 16.86 -6.88 9.14
C LEU A 141 17.22 -5.39 9.07
N VAL A 142 16.30 -4.53 8.65
CA VAL A 142 16.50 -3.08 8.54
C VAL A 142 15.67 -2.32 9.58
N TRP A 143 16.04 -1.07 9.81
CA TRP A 143 15.27 -0.14 10.64
C TRP A 143 13.89 0.09 10.03
N LYS A 144 12.87 0.29 10.87
CA LYS A 144 11.48 0.54 10.41
C LYS A 144 11.40 1.79 9.51
N GLU A 145 12.25 2.78 9.78
CA GLU A 145 12.39 4.00 9.00
C GLU A 145 12.94 3.71 7.59
N MET A 146 13.79 2.69 7.41
CA MET A 146 14.27 2.31 6.07
C MET A 146 13.16 1.73 5.21
N VAL A 147 12.25 0.95 5.81
CA VAL A 147 11.05 0.44 5.10
C VAL A 147 10.12 1.59 4.76
N TRP A 148 10.02 2.59 5.65
CA TRP A 148 9.29 3.82 5.37
C TRP A 148 9.91 4.61 4.21
N TYR A 149 11.25 4.78 4.18
CA TYR A 149 11.92 5.48 3.08
C TYR A 149 11.74 4.81 1.72
N HIS A 150 11.62 3.49 1.65
CA HIS A 150 11.23 2.83 0.40
C HIS A 150 9.79 3.17 0.01
N PHE A 151 8.84 3.18 0.94
CA PHE A 151 7.50 3.70 0.65
C PHE A 151 7.55 5.15 0.13
N GLU A 152 8.42 5.99 0.70
CA GLU A 152 8.62 7.37 0.23
C GLU A 152 9.15 7.43 -1.22
N GLU A 153 10.12 6.57 -1.54
CA GLU A 153 10.70 6.40 -2.87
C GLU A 153 9.60 6.05 -3.90
N GLU A 154 8.78 5.03 -3.62
CA GLU A 154 7.71 4.62 -4.54
C GLU A 154 6.65 5.70 -4.77
N VAL A 155 6.31 6.49 -3.73
CA VAL A 155 5.37 7.61 -3.92
C VAL A 155 6.01 8.70 -4.80
N GLY A 156 7.33 8.87 -4.72
CA GLY A 156 8.09 9.69 -5.66
C GLY A 156 7.97 9.16 -7.09
N GLU A 157 8.09 7.85 -7.29
CA GLU A 157 7.92 7.23 -8.61
C GLU A 157 6.49 7.37 -9.15
N VAL A 158 5.46 7.26 -8.30
CA VAL A 158 4.06 7.58 -8.66
C VAL A 158 3.94 9.02 -9.15
N SER A 159 4.55 9.96 -8.41
CA SER A 159 4.56 11.38 -8.79
C SER A 159 5.21 11.59 -10.16
N ASP A 160 6.35 10.96 -10.41
CA ASP A 160 7.06 11.08 -11.68
C ASP A 160 6.26 10.45 -12.82
N ALA A 161 5.69 9.26 -12.61
CA ALA A 161 4.84 8.60 -13.60
C ALA A 161 3.62 9.44 -14.01
N TYR A 162 2.99 10.11 -13.04
CA TYR A 162 1.84 10.99 -13.27
C TYR A 162 2.26 12.30 -13.95
N ASN A 163 3.20 13.05 -13.37
CA ASN A 163 3.55 14.40 -13.82
C ASN A 163 4.28 14.41 -15.17
N PHE A 164 5.12 13.40 -15.43
CA PHE A 164 5.85 13.27 -16.69
C PHE A 164 5.15 12.38 -17.72
N GLN A 165 3.92 11.92 -17.42
CA GLN A 165 3.09 11.11 -18.32
C GLN A 165 3.84 9.90 -18.88
N LEU A 166 4.52 9.15 -18.00
CA LEU A 166 5.35 8.00 -18.38
C LEU A 166 4.56 6.77 -18.88
N GLY A 167 3.23 6.92 -19.00
CA GLY A 167 2.32 5.91 -19.51
C GLY A 167 1.45 5.27 -18.42
N PRO A 168 0.26 4.78 -18.78
CA PRO A 168 -0.70 4.23 -17.81
C PRO A 168 -0.18 2.97 -17.12
N GLU A 169 0.58 2.12 -17.81
CA GLU A 169 1.17 0.92 -17.21
C GLU A 169 2.24 1.26 -16.17
N ARG A 170 3.08 2.26 -16.43
CA ARG A 170 4.06 2.75 -15.45
C ARG A 170 3.36 3.27 -14.20
N LEU A 171 2.32 4.10 -14.36
CA LEU A 171 1.55 4.63 -13.22
C LEU A 171 0.88 3.51 -12.40
N ARG A 172 0.35 2.48 -13.05
CA ARG A 172 -0.21 1.28 -12.38
C ARG A 172 0.86 0.55 -11.58
N ASP A 173 2.03 0.36 -12.18
CA ASP A 173 3.16 -0.31 -11.55
C ASP A 173 3.65 0.43 -10.30
N GLU A 174 3.76 1.76 -10.34
CA GLU A 174 4.22 2.52 -9.16
C GLU A 174 3.16 2.61 -8.08
N LEU A 175 1.87 2.68 -8.45
CA LEU A 175 0.80 2.60 -7.47
C LEU A 175 0.77 1.26 -6.76
N ALA A 176 1.06 0.17 -7.49
CA ALA A 176 1.21 -1.15 -6.92
C ALA A 176 2.39 -1.22 -5.94
N ASP A 177 3.53 -0.58 -6.26
CA ASP A 177 4.69 -0.54 -5.36
C ASP A 177 4.45 0.31 -4.12
N ALA A 178 3.86 1.50 -4.27
CA ALA A 178 3.49 2.35 -3.13
C ALA A 178 2.54 1.60 -2.17
N PHE A 179 1.57 0.85 -2.71
CA PHE A 179 0.70 0.00 -1.89
C PHE A 179 1.48 -1.15 -1.21
N ALA A 180 2.32 -1.86 -1.95
CA ALA A 180 3.12 -2.98 -1.44
C ALA A 180 4.04 -2.55 -0.29
N TRP A 181 4.69 -1.40 -0.41
CA TRP A 181 5.58 -0.87 0.61
C TRP A 181 4.83 -0.28 1.81
N LEU A 182 3.64 0.29 1.62
CA LEU A 182 2.77 0.69 2.73
C LEU A 182 2.37 -0.52 3.60
N LEU A 183 2.00 -1.65 2.99
CA LEU A 183 1.69 -2.88 3.72
C LEU A 183 2.95 -3.55 4.30
N SER A 184 4.08 -3.50 3.59
CA SER A 184 5.36 -3.96 4.11
C SER A 184 5.80 -3.17 5.35
N PHE A 185 5.53 -1.87 5.39
CA PHE A 185 5.73 -1.04 6.58
C PHE A 185 4.80 -1.46 7.72
N CYS A 186 3.53 -1.75 7.43
CA CYS A 186 2.60 -2.28 8.44
C CYS A 186 3.10 -3.61 9.03
N ASN A 187 3.57 -4.53 8.18
CA ASN A 187 4.22 -5.77 8.62
C ASN A 187 5.45 -5.51 9.49
N ARG A 188 6.30 -4.56 9.10
CA ARG A 188 7.50 -4.19 9.86
C ARG A 188 7.18 -3.58 11.23
N MET A 189 6.04 -2.92 11.35
CA MET A 189 5.53 -2.29 12.57
C MET A 189 4.63 -3.22 13.41
N GLU A 190 4.36 -4.43 12.91
CA GLU A 190 3.42 -5.39 13.51
C GLU A 190 2.02 -4.77 13.69
N ILE A 191 1.51 -4.16 12.62
CA ILE A 191 0.22 -3.49 12.55
C ILE A 191 -0.62 -4.17 11.47
N ASN A 192 -1.89 -4.48 11.76
CA ASN A 192 -2.84 -4.99 10.76
C ASN A 192 -3.65 -3.82 10.16
N MET A 193 -3.43 -3.50 8.88
CA MET A 193 -4.09 -2.37 8.20
C MET A 193 -5.61 -2.55 8.13
N ALA A 194 -6.10 -3.77 7.85
CA ALA A 194 -7.52 -4.06 7.73
C ALA A 194 -8.27 -3.74 9.04
N ARG A 195 -7.70 -4.12 10.19
CA ARG A 195 -8.25 -3.79 11.52
C ARG A 195 -8.27 -2.29 11.77
N LEU A 196 -7.22 -1.55 11.39
CA LEU A 196 -7.20 -0.10 11.55
C LEU A 196 -8.26 0.60 10.69
N ILE A 197 -8.44 0.14 9.46
CA ILE A 197 -9.48 0.64 8.55
C ILE A 197 -10.86 0.37 9.13
N ALA A 198 -11.09 -0.85 9.62
CA ALA A 198 -12.37 -1.22 10.22
C ALA A 198 -12.70 -0.40 11.47
N ALA A 199 -11.71 -0.18 12.35
CA ALA A 199 -11.87 0.66 13.53
C ALA A 199 -12.19 2.12 13.15
N LYS A 200 -11.50 2.67 12.14
CA LYS A 200 -11.61 4.09 11.80
C LYS A 200 -12.85 4.43 10.97
N TYR A 201 -13.18 3.62 9.97
CA TYR A 201 -14.18 3.95 8.96
C TYR A 201 -15.47 3.17 9.10
N PHE A 202 -15.42 1.96 9.66
CA PHE A 202 -16.60 1.09 9.78
C PHE A 202 -17.15 0.99 11.22
N ARG A 203 -16.50 1.68 12.19
CA ARG A 203 -16.92 1.74 13.60
C ARG A 203 -17.24 0.36 14.17
N LEU A 204 -16.43 -0.65 13.84
CA LEU A 204 -16.56 -1.97 14.46
C LEU A 204 -16.35 -1.83 15.98
N SER A 205 -17.15 -2.54 16.76
CA SER A 205 -17.08 -2.48 18.21
C SER A 205 -15.75 -3.06 18.70
N SER A 206 -15.31 -2.69 19.91
CA SER A 206 -14.09 -3.25 20.52
C SER A 206 -14.10 -4.78 20.66
N TYR A 207 -15.29 -5.40 20.60
CA TYR A 207 -15.47 -6.86 20.59
C TYR A 207 -15.03 -7.50 19.26
N ASP A 208 -15.20 -6.81 18.14
CA ASP A 208 -14.89 -7.34 16.80
C ASP A 208 -13.39 -7.27 16.48
N LEU A 209 -12.63 -6.44 17.19
CA LEU A 209 -11.18 -6.24 16.99
C LEU A 209 -10.32 -7.34 17.64
N ALA A 210 -10.87 -8.08 18.61
CA ALA A 210 -10.20 -9.16 19.33
C ALA A 210 -10.40 -10.55 18.68
N ALA A 211 -11.34 -10.65 17.73
CA ALA A 211 -11.67 -11.88 17.00
C ALA A 211 -11.10 -11.92 15.57
N LEU A 212 -10.46 -10.83 15.13
CA LEU A 212 -9.65 -10.76 13.91
C LEU A 212 -8.17 -10.91 14.26
#